data_AF-A0A4Y2KVH3-F1
#
_entry.id   AF-A0A4Y2KVH3-F1
#
_cell.length_a   1.000
_cell.length_b   1.000
_cell.length_c   1.000
_cell.angle_alpha   90.00
_cell.angle_beta   90.00
_cell.angle_gamma   90.00
#
_symmetry.space_group_name_H-M   'P 1'
#
loop_
_entity.id
_entity.type
_entity.pdbx_description
1 polymer ?
#
loop_
_entity_poly.entity_id
_entity_poly.type
_entity_poly.pdbx_seq_one_letter_code
_entity_poly.pdbx_strand_id
1 'polypeptide(L)'
;MFSIVCLRGKSTLWIRTFLRSYSTKLTYAQSTCPQEFALENYNCIGFDLDHTLCRYKLKPLFQLIYKSLSSFLIEKYEYPKSLAELSETDLSFAQKGIVLDKRRGNFLKLDGLYRIVKASHGTRLMSPEEIIQTYGPSRTWEESKGIPHKLVESKALEEPFYVFKDYFVTPGAVICAKVVDILDEREGKRLEEYDFWNQYIEGIFYMYERSNFKNNSGRFFPELIKNPYLYLQPCPESVKKWLENICQNKVTFLLTSANYDSAEFVAKQCLGEDWQKYFDIVITFAKKPGFFWKDKPFCLVDGNNEIGEVKPKDMKSHLVYSQGNFRELQEVCAILSKTECPKTLYFGDSLIEDVYAASEVAGCDTVAIVEEMLAEGMVDFPDKHLESQTLTSKFWGSFFSNSASSGNQGDDLSLWAHLLSQHSKLTVPNLESLAGLQMQDKTASFGGDASTSGYFPGVPKSLSTC
;
A
#
# COMPACT_ATOMS: atom_id res chain seq x y z
N MET A 1 -34.07 18.62 48.73
CA MET A 1 -32.87 18.96 49.53
C MET A 1 -31.67 18.79 48.60
N PHE A 2 -30.95 19.90 48.37
CA PHE A 2 -29.61 20.08 47.78
C PHE A 2 -28.68 18.83 47.86
N SER A 3 -27.75 18.52 46.95
CA SER A 3 -26.93 19.37 46.07
C SER A 3 -26.29 18.61 44.91
N ILE A 4 -26.02 19.37 43.87
CA ILE A 4 -25.19 19.13 42.69
C ILE A 4 -23.70 19.03 43.09
N VAL A 5 -22.95 18.07 42.54
CA VAL A 5 -21.52 18.25 42.19
C VAL A 5 -21.28 17.68 40.80
N CYS A 6 -20.81 18.56 39.93
CA CYS A 6 -20.53 18.37 38.52
C CYS A 6 -19.05 18.02 38.34
N LEU A 7 -18.73 16.94 37.61
CA LEU A 7 -17.42 16.76 36.99
C LEU A 7 -17.62 16.32 35.53
N ARG A 8 -17.92 17.32 34.70
CA ARG A 8 -17.67 17.29 33.25
C ARG A 8 -16.24 17.76 33.01
N GLY A 9 -15.44 16.98 32.28
CA GLY A 9 -14.17 17.47 31.76
C GLY A 9 -13.34 16.41 31.06
N LYS A 10 -12.92 16.73 29.83
CA LYS A 10 -11.89 16.05 29.01
C LYS A 10 -12.35 14.92 28.07
N SER A 11 -13.20 15.25 27.10
CA SER A 11 -13.24 14.48 25.83
C SER A 11 -13.64 15.29 24.59
N THR A 12 -13.89 16.59 24.72
CA THR A 12 -14.42 17.43 23.61
C THR A 12 -13.53 18.61 23.20
N LEU A 13 -12.31 18.73 23.75
CA LEU A 13 -11.39 19.84 23.47
C LEU A 13 -10.43 19.59 22.27
N TRP A 14 -10.25 18.34 21.85
CA TRP A 14 -9.43 18.02 20.67
C TRP A 14 -10.12 18.37 19.35
N ILE A 15 -11.44 18.17 19.26
CA ILE A 15 -12.21 18.34 18.02
C ILE A 15 -12.38 19.83 17.62
N ARG A 16 -12.37 20.76 18.59
CA ARG A 16 -12.55 22.20 18.31
C ARG A 16 -11.24 22.94 18.00
N THR A 17 -10.10 22.37 18.35
CA THR A 17 -8.79 22.99 18.06
C THR A 17 -8.30 22.61 16.66
N PHE A 18 -8.74 21.47 16.13
CA PHE A 18 -8.32 20.97 14.82
C PHE A 18 -9.02 21.65 13.63
N LEU A 19 -10.29 22.05 13.78
CA LEU A 19 -11.03 22.77 12.72
C LEU A 19 -10.71 24.26 12.60
N ARG A 20 -9.83 24.81 13.48
CA ARG A 20 -9.41 26.21 13.46
C ARG A 20 -8.01 26.44 12.87
N SER A 21 -7.25 25.38 12.55
CA SER A 21 -5.93 25.51 11.93
C SER A 21 -5.99 25.69 10.40
N TYR A 22 -7.16 25.56 9.77
CA TYR A 22 -7.42 26.00 8.39
C TYR A 22 -7.58 27.54 8.30
N SER A 23 -6.71 28.33 8.95
CA SER A 23 -6.54 29.76 8.65
C SER A 23 -5.35 30.39 9.36
N THR A 24 -4.16 29.79 9.24
CA THR A 24 -2.92 30.56 9.42
C THR A 24 -1.86 29.96 8.52
N LYS A 25 -1.71 30.56 7.33
CA LYS A 25 -0.52 30.41 6.50
C LYS A 25 0.68 30.93 7.31
N LEU A 26 1.37 30.02 7.98
CA LEU A 26 2.77 30.22 8.30
C LEU A 26 3.50 30.13 6.98
N THR A 27 3.84 31.28 6.40
CA THR A 27 4.81 31.42 5.33
C THR A 27 6.16 30.89 5.83
N TYR A 28 6.36 29.58 5.69
CA TYR A 28 7.71 29.03 5.56
C TYR A 28 8.32 29.69 4.33
N ALA A 29 9.48 30.31 4.48
CA ALA A 29 10.29 30.72 3.35
C ALA A 29 10.54 29.46 2.50
N GLN A 30 9.86 29.38 1.35
CA GLN A 30 9.95 28.28 0.42
C GLN A 30 11.38 28.24 -0.14
N SER A 31 12.15 27.25 0.27
CA SER A 31 13.44 26.98 -0.36
C SER A 31 13.18 26.44 -1.76
N THR A 32 13.59 27.18 -2.79
CA THR A 32 13.48 26.81 -4.21
C THR A 32 14.49 25.74 -4.65
N CYS A 33 15.20 25.11 -3.70
CA CYS A 33 16.15 24.05 -3.97
C CYS A 33 15.46 22.69 -3.78
N PRO A 34 15.61 21.73 -4.71
CA PRO A 34 15.19 20.35 -4.48
C PRO A 34 15.78 19.87 -3.15
N GLN A 35 14.97 19.20 -2.32
CA GLN A 35 15.51 18.53 -1.14
C GLN A 35 16.42 17.38 -1.60
N GLU A 36 17.52 17.16 -0.90
CA GLU A 36 18.44 16.05 -1.17
C GLU A 36 18.10 14.84 -0.28
N PHE A 37 18.12 13.66 -0.89
CA PHE A 37 18.09 12.38 -0.21
C PHE A 37 19.48 11.73 -0.23
N ALA A 38 19.94 11.25 0.92
CA ALA A 38 21.12 10.41 1.07
C ALA A 38 20.90 9.43 2.22
N LEU A 39 21.34 8.18 2.06
CA LEU A 39 21.16 7.12 3.06
C LEU A 39 21.94 7.42 4.35
N GLU A 40 23.05 8.15 4.26
CA GLU A 40 23.87 8.53 5.40
C GLU A 40 23.11 9.36 6.46
N ASN A 41 22.09 10.10 6.03
CA ASN A 41 21.28 10.98 6.88
C ASN A 41 20.37 10.25 7.87
N TYR A 42 20.25 8.93 7.75
CA TYR A 42 19.39 8.10 8.59
C TYR A 42 20.21 7.27 9.57
N ASN A 43 19.65 6.97 10.74
CA ASN A 43 20.24 6.07 11.73
C ASN A 43 19.67 4.66 11.58
N CYS A 44 18.39 4.58 11.22
CA CYS A 44 17.64 3.33 11.15
C CYS A 44 16.93 3.23 9.80
N ILE A 45 17.02 2.06 9.17
CA ILE A 45 16.42 1.81 7.86
C ILE A 45 15.56 0.55 7.92
N GLY A 46 14.28 0.73 7.66
CA GLY A 46 13.29 -0.33 7.69
C GLY A 46 12.79 -0.71 6.30
N PHE A 47 12.41 -1.97 6.15
CA PHE A 47 11.84 -2.50 4.91
C PHE A 47 10.56 -3.27 5.19
N ASP A 48 9.55 -3.11 4.33
CA ASP A 48 8.52 -4.14 4.16
C ASP A 48 9.07 -5.37 3.39
N LEU A 49 8.35 -6.49 3.47
CA LEU A 49 8.74 -7.74 2.81
C LEU A 49 8.12 -7.88 1.41
N ASP A 50 6.80 -8.03 1.35
CA ASP A 50 6.10 -8.46 0.14
C ASP A 50 6.01 -7.31 -0.85
N HIS A 51 6.34 -7.54 -2.12
CA HIS A 51 6.45 -6.51 -3.16
C HIS A 51 7.47 -5.37 -2.93
N THR A 52 8.12 -5.35 -1.77
CA THR A 52 9.23 -4.44 -1.44
C THR A 52 10.58 -5.13 -1.62
N LEU A 53 10.92 -6.07 -0.73
CA LEU A 53 12.14 -6.89 -0.84
C LEU A 53 11.92 -8.12 -1.71
N CYS A 54 10.75 -8.74 -1.57
CA CYS A 54 10.37 -10.00 -2.18
C CYS A 54 9.30 -9.73 -3.24
N ARG A 55 9.73 -9.58 -4.50
CA ARG A 55 8.83 -9.29 -5.61
C ARG A 55 8.11 -10.54 -6.10
N TYR A 56 6.85 -10.37 -6.47
CA TYR A 56 6.05 -11.42 -7.07
C TYR A 56 5.97 -11.25 -8.58
N LYS A 57 5.81 -12.36 -9.31
CA LYS A 57 5.40 -12.36 -10.71
C LYS A 57 3.90 -12.08 -10.75
N LEU A 58 3.54 -10.91 -11.25
CA LEU A 58 2.21 -10.33 -11.08
C LEU A 58 1.13 -11.07 -11.86
N LYS A 59 1.40 -11.50 -13.09
CA LYS A 59 0.41 -12.25 -13.89
C LYS A 59 -0.02 -13.56 -13.22
N PRO A 60 0.89 -14.47 -12.84
CA PRO A 60 0.49 -15.70 -12.15
C PRO A 60 -0.09 -15.41 -10.76
N LEU A 61 0.43 -14.41 -10.03
CA LEU A 61 -0.15 -14.00 -8.74
C LEU A 61 -1.60 -13.55 -8.89
N PHE A 62 -1.90 -12.67 -9.85
CA PHE A 62 -3.24 -12.15 -10.10
C PHE A 62 -4.20 -13.27 -10.49
N GLN A 63 -3.76 -14.22 -11.32
CA GLN A 63 -4.53 -15.41 -11.67
C GLN A 63 -4.83 -16.29 -10.45
N LEU A 64 -3.86 -16.50 -9.57
CA LEU A 64 -4.04 -17.29 -8.35
C LEU A 64 -5.03 -16.63 -7.38
N ILE A 65 -4.89 -15.32 -7.14
CA ILE A 65 -5.79 -14.55 -6.28
C ILE A 65 -7.20 -14.59 -6.85
N TYR A 66 -7.35 -14.26 -8.14
CA TYR A 66 -8.65 -14.24 -8.80
C TYR A 66 -9.33 -15.60 -8.70
N LYS A 67 -8.63 -16.68 -9.08
CA LYS A 67 -9.14 -18.06 -9.01
C LYS A 67 -9.53 -18.45 -7.59
N SER A 68 -8.71 -18.11 -6.60
CA SER A 68 -8.96 -18.45 -5.20
C SER A 68 -10.26 -17.80 -4.68
N LEU A 69 -10.44 -16.52 -4.99
CA LEU A 69 -11.63 -15.75 -4.61
C LEU A 69 -12.88 -16.16 -5.40
N SER A 70 -12.77 -16.29 -6.73
CA SER A 70 -13.91 -16.70 -7.56
C SER A 70 -14.41 -18.09 -7.16
N SER A 71 -13.51 -19.04 -6.91
CA SER A 71 -13.89 -20.38 -6.42
C SER A 71 -14.59 -20.32 -5.07
N PHE A 72 -14.11 -19.50 -4.13
CA PHE A 72 -14.78 -19.31 -2.85
C PHE A 72 -16.21 -18.77 -3.03
N LEU A 73 -16.38 -17.74 -3.86
CA LEU A 73 -17.69 -17.14 -4.10
C LEU A 73 -18.66 -18.11 -4.80
N ILE A 74 -18.17 -18.88 -5.79
CA ILE A 74 -18.96 -19.90 -6.50
C ILE A 74 -19.39 -21.02 -5.54
N GLU A 75 -18.48 -21.54 -4.73
CA GLU A 75 -18.75 -22.69 -3.86
C GLU A 75 -19.59 -22.33 -2.64
N LYS A 76 -19.38 -21.15 -2.05
CA LYS A 76 -20.04 -20.74 -0.81
C LYS A 76 -21.34 -19.96 -1.03
N TYR A 77 -21.39 -19.10 -2.05
CA TYR A 77 -22.54 -18.22 -2.31
C TYR A 77 -23.20 -18.50 -3.66
N GLU A 78 -22.83 -19.60 -4.33
CA GLU A 78 -23.51 -20.10 -5.53
C GLU A 78 -23.53 -19.08 -6.69
N TYR A 79 -22.46 -18.28 -6.83
CA TYR A 79 -22.25 -17.49 -8.03
C TYR A 79 -22.10 -18.39 -9.28
N PRO A 80 -22.46 -17.89 -10.48
CA PRO A 80 -22.33 -18.66 -11.71
C PRO A 80 -20.89 -19.08 -11.97
N LYS A 81 -20.70 -20.27 -12.55
CA LYS A 81 -19.36 -20.80 -12.88
C LYS A 81 -18.55 -19.89 -13.81
N SER A 82 -19.22 -19.09 -14.63
CA SER A 82 -18.58 -18.08 -15.50
C SER A 82 -17.79 -17.03 -14.72
N LEU A 83 -18.05 -16.83 -13.42
CA LEU A 83 -17.24 -15.94 -12.58
C LEU A 83 -15.76 -16.40 -12.48
N ALA A 84 -15.48 -17.68 -12.67
CA ALA A 84 -14.12 -18.22 -12.68
C ALA A 84 -13.32 -17.85 -13.95
N GLU A 85 -13.98 -17.36 -15.00
CA GLU A 85 -13.32 -16.97 -16.24
C GLU A 85 -12.62 -15.63 -16.06
N LEU A 86 -11.34 -15.55 -16.44
CA LEU A 86 -10.53 -14.34 -16.40
C LEU A 86 -9.90 -14.11 -17.78
N SER A 87 -10.29 -13.03 -18.45
CA SER A 87 -9.78 -12.63 -19.76
C SER A 87 -8.64 -11.60 -19.65
N GLU A 88 -7.92 -11.37 -20.75
CA GLU A 88 -6.92 -10.29 -20.80
C GLU A 88 -7.56 -8.89 -20.69
N THR A 89 -8.82 -8.73 -21.14
CA THR A 89 -9.57 -7.47 -20.96
C THR A 89 -9.84 -7.21 -19.48
N ASP A 90 -10.16 -8.26 -18.73
CA ASP A 90 -10.38 -8.19 -17.28
C ASP A 90 -9.11 -7.78 -16.53
N LEU A 91 -7.94 -8.30 -16.94
CA LEU A 91 -6.66 -7.89 -16.36
C LEU A 91 -6.41 -6.39 -16.56
N SER A 92 -6.89 -5.80 -17.66
CA SER A 92 -6.79 -4.36 -17.87
C SER A 92 -7.62 -3.54 -16.87
N PHE A 93 -8.66 -4.11 -16.26
CA PHE A 93 -9.43 -3.46 -15.20
C PHE A 93 -8.70 -3.48 -13.85
N ALA A 94 -7.78 -4.43 -13.64
CA ALA A 94 -7.06 -4.66 -12.39
C ALA A 94 -5.93 -3.63 -12.19
N GLN A 95 -6.28 -2.39 -11.86
CA GLN A 95 -5.33 -1.32 -11.52
C GLN A 95 -5.31 -1.06 -10.01
N LYS A 96 -4.11 -0.87 -9.44
CA LYS A 96 -3.92 -0.48 -8.05
C LYS A 96 -4.55 0.88 -7.77
N GLY A 97 -5.26 0.98 -6.65
CA GLY A 97 -5.81 2.22 -6.15
C GLY A 97 -7.20 2.61 -6.67
N ILE A 98 -7.88 1.72 -7.40
CA ILE A 98 -9.29 1.91 -7.76
C ILE A 98 -10.17 1.84 -6.51
N VAL A 99 -11.15 2.74 -6.44
CA VAL A 99 -12.06 2.89 -5.29
C VAL A 99 -13.43 2.32 -5.64
N LEU A 100 -13.92 1.34 -4.90
CA LEU A 100 -15.28 0.82 -4.99
C LEU A 100 -16.22 1.67 -4.11
N ASP A 101 -17.24 2.28 -4.70
CA ASP A 101 -18.46 2.68 -4.01
C ASP A 101 -19.30 1.42 -3.76
N LYS A 102 -19.26 0.89 -2.52
CA LYS A 102 -19.90 -0.37 -2.15
C LYS A 102 -21.40 -0.33 -2.39
N ARG A 103 -22.02 0.82 -2.10
CA ARG A 103 -23.47 0.98 -2.20
C ARG A 103 -23.91 0.98 -3.65
N ARG A 104 -23.22 1.69 -4.55
CA ARG A 104 -23.68 1.90 -5.94
C ARG A 104 -23.11 0.92 -6.97
N GLY A 105 -22.21 0.02 -6.56
CA GLY A 105 -21.54 -0.91 -7.47
C GLY A 105 -20.65 -0.21 -8.50
N ASN A 106 -20.11 0.96 -8.14
CA ASN A 106 -19.30 1.77 -9.04
C ASN A 106 -17.83 1.75 -8.65
N PHE A 107 -16.95 1.77 -9.63
CA PHE A 107 -15.50 1.82 -9.43
C PHE A 107 -14.99 3.17 -9.92
N LEU A 108 -14.18 3.83 -9.10
CA LEU A 108 -13.79 5.22 -9.27
C LEU A 108 -12.27 5.33 -9.35
N LYS A 109 -11.82 6.08 -10.35
CA LYS A 109 -10.48 6.65 -10.39
C LYS A 109 -10.57 8.12 -10.00
N LEU A 110 -9.74 8.52 -9.05
CA LEU A 110 -9.74 9.84 -8.44
C LEU A 110 -8.45 10.61 -8.76
N ASP A 111 -8.55 11.92 -8.87
CA ASP A 111 -7.39 12.82 -8.90
C ASP A 111 -6.94 13.24 -7.48
N GLY A 112 -5.86 14.03 -7.40
CA GLY A 112 -5.33 14.57 -6.14
C GLY A 112 -6.31 15.46 -5.37
N LEU A 113 -7.39 15.96 -5.99
CA LEU A 113 -8.45 16.75 -5.37
C LEU A 113 -9.70 15.91 -5.05
N TYR A 114 -9.62 14.58 -5.15
CA TYR A 114 -10.71 13.63 -4.94
C TYR A 114 -11.88 13.77 -5.94
N ARG A 115 -11.64 14.39 -7.10
CA ARG A 115 -12.63 14.41 -8.19
C ARG A 115 -12.58 13.10 -8.95
N ILE A 116 -13.74 12.60 -9.35
CA ILE A 116 -13.91 11.40 -10.15
C ILE A 116 -13.56 11.73 -11.60
N VAL A 117 -12.38 11.28 -12.02
CA VAL A 117 -11.89 11.47 -13.39
C VAL A 117 -12.40 10.39 -14.33
N LYS A 118 -12.62 9.17 -13.80
CA LYS A 118 -13.18 8.04 -14.54
C LYS A 118 -13.98 7.16 -13.59
N ALA A 119 -15.06 6.58 -14.10
CA ALA A 119 -15.85 5.62 -13.36
C ALA A 119 -16.35 4.48 -14.25
N SER A 120 -16.59 3.32 -13.63
CA SER A 120 -17.38 2.24 -14.21
C SER A 120 -18.51 1.86 -13.28
N HIS A 121 -19.58 1.30 -13.85
CA HIS A 121 -20.60 0.55 -13.14
C HIS A 121 -20.42 -0.92 -13.53
N GLY A 122 -20.08 -1.77 -12.56
CA GLY A 122 -19.54 -3.09 -12.87
C GLY A 122 -18.36 -2.98 -13.85
N THR A 123 -18.36 -3.79 -14.91
CA THR A 123 -17.32 -3.74 -15.95
C THR A 123 -17.55 -2.67 -17.03
N ARG A 124 -18.70 -1.96 -17.01
CA ARG A 124 -19.06 -0.96 -18.03
C ARG A 124 -18.60 0.44 -17.63
N LEU A 125 -17.84 1.11 -18.50
CA LEU A 125 -17.48 2.52 -18.30
C LEU A 125 -18.73 3.41 -18.25
N MET A 126 -18.72 4.36 -17.31
CA MET A 126 -19.74 5.40 -17.19
C MET A 126 -19.40 6.60 -18.07
N SER A 127 -20.40 7.19 -18.71
CA SER A 127 -20.25 8.45 -19.42
C SER A 127 -20.06 9.63 -18.46
N PRO A 128 -19.48 10.75 -18.91
CA PRO A 128 -19.46 12.03 -18.19
C PRO A 128 -20.81 12.41 -17.55
N GLU A 129 -21.91 12.22 -18.27
CA GLU A 129 -23.27 12.53 -17.85
C GLU A 129 -23.74 11.57 -16.75
N GLU A 130 -23.46 10.26 -16.89
CA GLU A 130 -23.79 9.26 -15.86
C GLU A 130 -23.05 9.56 -14.55
N ILE A 131 -21.78 9.97 -14.63
CA ILE A 131 -20.99 10.38 -13.45
C ILE A 131 -21.61 11.60 -12.78
N ILE A 132 -21.96 12.63 -13.56
CA ILE A 132 -22.57 13.86 -13.03
C ILE A 132 -23.95 13.58 -12.43
N GLN A 133 -24.75 12.72 -13.05
CA GLN A 133 -26.05 12.32 -12.53
C GLN A 133 -25.92 11.57 -11.19
N THR A 134 -24.86 10.77 -11.03
CA THR A 134 -24.65 9.93 -9.85
C THR A 134 -23.98 10.69 -8.70
N TYR A 135 -22.96 11.49 -9.00
CA TYR A 135 -22.05 12.13 -8.01
C TYR A 135 -22.11 13.66 -8.03
N GLY A 136 -23.01 14.25 -8.81
CA GLY A 136 -23.18 15.70 -8.92
C GLY A 136 -22.21 16.37 -9.89
N PRO A 137 -22.45 17.66 -10.19
CA PRO A 137 -21.71 18.40 -11.22
C PRO A 137 -20.22 18.61 -10.90
N SER A 138 -19.84 18.61 -9.63
CA SER A 138 -18.45 18.68 -9.19
C SER A 138 -17.69 17.36 -9.35
N ARG A 139 -18.38 16.28 -9.73
CA ARG A 139 -17.85 14.90 -9.79
C ARG A 139 -17.11 14.51 -8.51
N THR A 140 -17.55 15.01 -7.36
CA THR A 140 -16.91 14.76 -6.08
C THR A 140 -17.89 14.02 -5.19
N TRP A 141 -17.44 12.92 -4.60
CA TRP A 141 -18.21 12.15 -3.62
C TRP A 141 -17.66 12.47 -2.23
N GLU A 142 -18.48 12.95 -1.29
CA GLU A 142 -18.01 13.40 0.04
C GLU A 142 -17.25 12.28 0.80
N GLU A 143 -17.69 11.05 0.61
CA GLU A 143 -17.11 9.85 1.18
C GLU A 143 -15.69 9.59 0.65
N SER A 144 -15.38 10.04 -0.57
CA SER A 144 -14.04 9.91 -1.16
C SER A 144 -13.02 10.92 -0.61
N LYS A 145 -13.45 12.01 0.03
CA LYS A 145 -12.52 13.00 0.59
C LYS A 145 -11.74 12.40 1.76
N GLY A 146 -10.43 12.60 1.74
CA GLY A 146 -9.55 12.13 2.81
C GLY A 146 -9.44 10.60 2.89
N ILE A 147 -9.63 9.87 1.78
CA ILE A 147 -9.46 8.42 1.73
C ILE A 147 -8.20 7.93 2.46
N PRO A 148 -6.99 8.48 2.24
CA PRO A 148 -5.79 8.00 2.91
C PRO A 148 -5.90 8.04 4.43
N HIS A 149 -6.36 9.17 4.96
CA HIS A 149 -6.60 9.37 6.38
C HIS A 149 -7.64 8.40 6.94
N LYS A 150 -8.79 8.24 6.26
CA LYS A 150 -9.85 7.31 6.68
C LYS A 150 -9.34 5.88 6.75
N LEU A 151 -8.53 5.44 5.78
CA LEU A 151 -7.98 4.08 5.77
C LEU A 151 -6.97 3.82 6.91
N VAL A 152 -6.39 4.86 7.50
CA VAL A 152 -5.47 4.73 8.65
C VAL A 152 -6.20 4.80 10.00
N GLU A 153 -7.14 5.73 10.16
CA GLU A 153 -7.80 5.99 11.44
C GLU A 153 -9.05 5.16 11.68
N SER A 154 -9.82 4.88 10.62
CA SER A 154 -11.12 4.24 10.75
C SER A 154 -10.99 2.72 10.67
N LYS A 155 -12.09 2.04 11.01
CA LYS A 155 -12.24 0.65 10.61
C LYS A 155 -12.51 0.66 9.10
N ALA A 156 -11.45 0.64 8.29
CA ALA A 156 -11.50 0.75 6.82
C ALA A 156 -12.57 -0.12 6.14
N LEU A 157 -12.95 -1.26 6.74
CA LEU A 157 -13.99 -2.16 6.21
C LEU A 157 -15.42 -1.63 6.41
N GLU A 158 -15.66 -0.77 7.41
CA GLU A 158 -16.95 -0.13 7.70
C GLU A 158 -17.17 1.14 6.85
N GLU A 159 -16.14 1.65 6.16
CA GLU A 159 -16.29 2.77 5.23
C GLU A 159 -17.27 2.42 4.09
N PRO A 160 -18.00 3.40 3.53
CA PRO A 160 -18.90 3.17 2.39
C PRO A 160 -18.14 2.83 1.09
N PHE A 161 -16.82 2.91 1.11
CA PHE A 161 -15.94 2.57 0.01
C PHE A 161 -14.93 1.48 0.38
N TYR A 162 -14.31 0.89 -0.64
CA TYR A 162 -13.12 0.05 -0.49
C TYR A 162 -12.07 0.47 -1.51
N VAL A 163 -10.79 0.39 -1.15
CA VAL A 163 -9.70 0.70 -2.08
C VAL A 163 -8.91 -0.56 -2.36
N PHE A 164 -8.78 -0.91 -3.64
CA PHE A 164 -7.93 -1.99 -4.11
C PHE A 164 -6.47 -1.53 -4.13
N LYS A 165 -5.89 -1.33 -2.94
CA LYS A 165 -4.71 -0.49 -2.70
C LYS A 165 -3.35 -1.15 -2.96
N ASP A 166 -3.32 -2.47 -3.08
CA ASP A 166 -2.10 -3.27 -3.24
C ASP A 166 -2.34 -4.45 -4.19
N TYR A 167 -1.27 -5.12 -4.61
CA TYR A 167 -1.33 -6.19 -5.59
C TYR A 167 -2.05 -7.45 -5.09
N PHE A 168 -2.18 -7.66 -3.78
CA PHE A 168 -2.90 -8.79 -3.21
C PHE A 168 -4.43 -8.63 -3.29
N VAL A 169 -4.92 -7.40 -3.34
CA VAL A 169 -6.36 -7.12 -3.45
C VAL A 169 -6.80 -6.64 -4.84
N THR A 170 -5.87 -6.14 -5.67
CA THR A 170 -6.14 -5.60 -7.01
C THR A 170 -6.98 -6.53 -7.91
N PRO A 171 -6.72 -7.86 -7.99
CA PRO A 171 -7.56 -8.77 -8.78
C PRO A 171 -9.01 -8.85 -8.30
N GLY A 172 -9.25 -8.53 -7.03
CA GLY A 172 -10.58 -8.45 -6.45
C GLY A 172 -11.45 -7.37 -7.08
N ALA A 173 -10.87 -6.30 -7.62
CA ALA A 173 -11.62 -5.25 -8.32
C ALA A 173 -12.43 -5.83 -9.49
N VAL A 174 -11.79 -6.73 -10.26
CA VAL A 174 -12.41 -7.43 -11.37
C VAL A 174 -13.56 -8.32 -10.91
N ILE A 175 -13.35 -9.09 -9.82
CA ILE A 175 -14.37 -9.97 -9.26
C ILE A 175 -15.58 -9.15 -8.83
N CYS A 176 -15.36 -8.08 -8.06
CA CYS A 176 -16.43 -7.21 -7.61
C CYS A 176 -17.19 -6.59 -8.79
N ALA A 177 -16.49 -6.19 -9.86
CA ALA A 177 -17.10 -5.61 -11.04
C ALA A 177 -18.00 -6.62 -11.77
N LYS A 178 -17.53 -7.85 -11.95
CA LYS A 178 -18.33 -8.93 -12.53
C LYS A 178 -19.50 -9.35 -11.66
N VAL A 179 -19.33 -9.32 -10.33
CA VAL A 179 -20.44 -9.59 -9.40
C VAL A 179 -21.54 -8.52 -9.55
N VAL A 180 -21.18 -7.24 -9.72
CA VAL A 180 -22.16 -6.18 -10.04
C VAL A 180 -22.90 -6.52 -11.34
N ASP A 181 -22.19 -6.87 -12.41
CA ASP A 181 -22.82 -7.22 -13.70
C ASP A 181 -23.77 -8.43 -13.56
N ILE A 182 -23.36 -9.48 -12.85
CA ILE A 182 -24.17 -10.68 -12.60
C ILE A 182 -25.45 -10.34 -11.82
N LEU A 183 -25.36 -9.46 -10.83
CA LEU A 183 -26.51 -9.05 -10.02
C LEU A 183 -27.50 -8.21 -10.84
N ASP A 184 -26.99 -7.32 -11.69
CA ASP A 184 -27.81 -6.53 -12.61
C ASP A 184 -28.51 -7.41 -13.65
N GLU A 185 -27.80 -8.37 -14.23
CA GLU A 185 -28.35 -9.33 -15.20
C GLU A 185 -29.46 -10.18 -14.59
N ARG A 186 -29.28 -10.65 -13.34
CA ARG A 186 -30.29 -11.44 -12.62
C ARG A 186 -31.59 -10.68 -12.39
N GLU A 187 -31.50 -9.39 -12.07
CA GLU A 187 -32.66 -8.53 -11.83
C GLU A 187 -33.18 -7.85 -13.12
N GLY A 188 -32.46 -8.00 -14.23
CA GLY A 188 -32.78 -7.39 -15.53
C GLY A 188 -32.65 -5.87 -15.57
N LYS A 189 -32.02 -5.27 -14.54
CA LYS A 189 -31.82 -3.83 -14.40
C LYS A 189 -30.70 -3.54 -13.39
N ARG A 190 -30.16 -2.33 -13.45
CA ARG A 190 -29.27 -1.79 -12.43
C ARG A 190 -29.96 -1.76 -11.05
N LEU A 191 -29.25 -2.22 -10.02
CA LEU A 191 -29.71 -2.14 -8.64
C LEU A 191 -29.47 -0.75 -8.05
N GLU A 192 -30.35 -0.37 -7.11
CA GLU A 192 -30.18 0.87 -6.34
C GLU A 192 -29.07 0.72 -5.29
N GLU A 193 -28.94 -0.47 -4.71
CA GLU A 193 -27.94 -0.80 -3.69
C GLU A 193 -27.38 -2.22 -3.87
N TYR A 194 -26.10 -2.42 -3.52
CA TYR A 194 -25.41 -3.70 -3.56
C TYR A 194 -24.93 -4.11 -2.16
N ASP A 195 -25.08 -5.40 -1.82
CA ASP A 195 -24.67 -5.98 -0.51
C ASP A 195 -23.81 -7.25 -0.67
N PHE A 196 -23.09 -7.40 -1.78
CA PHE A 196 -22.17 -8.53 -1.97
C PHE A 196 -20.83 -8.35 -1.21
N TRP A 197 -20.58 -7.14 -0.68
CA TRP A 197 -19.27 -6.78 -0.12
C TRP A 197 -18.84 -7.70 1.03
N ASN A 198 -19.76 -8.06 1.92
CA ASN A 198 -19.47 -8.96 3.04
C ASN A 198 -19.01 -10.35 2.54
N GLN A 199 -19.57 -10.82 1.43
CA GLN A 199 -19.20 -12.09 0.80
C GLN A 199 -17.77 -12.04 0.23
N TYR A 200 -17.43 -10.93 -0.44
CA TYR A 200 -16.08 -10.71 -0.95
C TYR A 200 -15.04 -10.63 0.17
N ILE A 201 -15.31 -9.86 1.24
CA ILE A 201 -14.40 -9.75 2.39
C ILE A 201 -14.23 -11.07 3.11
N GLU A 202 -15.30 -11.84 3.25
CA GLU A 202 -15.20 -13.18 3.82
C GLU A 202 -14.29 -14.08 2.97
N GLY A 203 -14.32 -13.94 1.64
CA GLY A 203 -13.40 -14.63 0.73
C GLY A 203 -11.95 -14.19 0.89
N ILE A 204 -11.69 -12.89 1.04
CA ILE A 204 -10.35 -12.35 1.31
C ILE A 204 -9.81 -12.87 2.64
N PHE A 205 -10.62 -12.83 3.70
CA PHE A 205 -10.23 -13.35 5.02
C PHE A 205 -10.02 -14.85 5.02
N TYR A 206 -10.88 -15.60 4.33
CA TYR A 206 -10.69 -17.03 4.14
C TYR A 206 -9.40 -17.33 3.37
N MET A 207 -9.07 -16.56 2.33
CA MET A 207 -7.88 -16.80 1.52
C MET A 207 -6.58 -16.55 2.28
N TYR A 208 -6.50 -15.44 3.02
CA TYR A 208 -5.29 -15.00 3.74
C TYR A 208 -5.29 -15.34 5.23
N GLU A 209 -6.18 -16.23 5.69
CA GLU A 209 -6.18 -16.69 7.07
C GLU A 209 -4.81 -17.32 7.42
N ARG A 210 -4.21 -16.90 8.53
CA ARG A 210 -2.84 -17.35 8.91
C ARG A 210 -2.74 -18.86 9.08
N SER A 211 -3.81 -19.47 9.58
CA SER A 211 -3.87 -20.92 9.78
C SER A 211 -3.70 -21.68 8.45
N ASN A 212 -4.07 -21.08 7.32
CA ASN A 212 -3.96 -21.73 6.01
C ASN A 212 -2.53 -21.99 5.56
N PHE A 213 -1.57 -21.13 5.92
CA PHE A 213 -0.18 -21.37 5.57
C PHE A 213 0.34 -22.63 6.31
N LYS A 214 0.25 -22.62 7.64
CA LYS A 214 0.68 -23.72 8.50
C LYS A 214 -0.05 -25.05 8.19
N ASN A 215 -1.35 -24.99 7.94
CA ASN A 215 -2.17 -26.16 7.67
C ASN A 215 -2.12 -26.60 6.21
N ASN A 216 -1.45 -25.83 5.33
CA ASN A 216 -1.46 -26.03 3.89
C ASN A 216 -2.90 -26.20 3.34
N SER A 217 -3.80 -25.31 3.77
CA SER A 217 -5.23 -25.32 3.43
C SER A 217 -5.65 -24.09 2.61
N GLY A 218 -6.89 -24.11 2.10
CA GLY A 218 -7.37 -23.11 1.15
C GLY A 218 -6.79 -23.36 -0.25
N ARG A 219 -6.63 -22.29 -1.04
CA ARG A 219 -6.10 -22.36 -2.43
C ARG A 219 -4.81 -21.58 -2.62
N PHE A 220 -4.73 -20.39 -2.04
CA PHE A 220 -3.62 -19.47 -2.25
C PHE A 220 -2.28 -20.02 -1.73
N PHE A 221 -2.18 -20.27 -0.42
CA PHE A 221 -0.92 -20.73 0.17
C PHE A 221 -0.48 -22.12 -0.35
N PRO A 222 -1.37 -23.12 -0.53
CA PRO A 222 -0.94 -24.41 -1.07
C PRO A 222 -0.33 -24.33 -2.47
N GLU A 223 -0.90 -23.52 -3.36
CA GLU A 223 -0.34 -23.33 -4.70
C GLU A 223 0.99 -22.55 -4.64
N LEU A 224 1.08 -21.51 -3.80
CA LEU A 224 2.31 -20.76 -3.58
C LEU A 224 3.44 -21.66 -3.04
N ILE A 225 3.16 -22.49 -2.04
CA ILE A 225 4.13 -23.42 -1.43
C ILE A 225 4.55 -24.50 -2.44
N LYS A 226 3.61 -25.01 -3.23
CA LYS A 226 3.87 -26.06 -4.21
C LYS A 226 4.74 -25.57 -5.37
N ASN A 227 4.55 -24.32 -5.81
CA ASN A 227 5.23 -23.76 -6.97
C ASN A 227 5.82 -22.35 -6.69
N PRO A 228 6.73 -22.18 -5.73
CA PRO A 228 7.17 -20.85 -5.29
C PRO A 228 7.77 -20.02 -6.42
N TYR A 229 8.61 -20.62 -7.28
CA TYR A 229 9.24 -19.93 -8.41
C TYR A 229 8.27 -19.52 -9.53
N LEU A 230 7.03 -20.02 -9.53
CA LEU A 230 5.99 -19.52 -10.43
C LEU A 230 5.50 -18.14 -9.98
N TYR A 231 5.51 -17.87 -8.68
CA TYR A 231 4.94 -16.65 -8.09
C TYR A 231 5.98 -15.68 -7.56
N LEU A 232 7.15 -16.16 -7.14
CA LEU A 232 8.20 -15.35 -6.52
C LEU A 232 9.36 -15.11 -7.49
N GLN A 233 9.96 -13.92 -7.38
CA GLN A 233 11.16 -13.54 -8.09
C GLN A 233 12.36 -13.61 -7.13
N PRO A 234 13.43 -14.36 -7.46
CA PRO A 234 14.66 -14.29 -6.68
C PRO A 234 15.17 -12.85 -6.60
N CYS A 235 15.53 -12.41 -5.39
CA CYS A 235 16.08 -11.07 -5.20
C CYS A 235 17.45 -10.98 -5.90
N PRO A 236 17.71 -9.94 -6.71
CA PRO A 236 19.00 -9.81 -7.38
C PRO A 236 20.17 -9.67 -6.42
N GLU A 237 21.31 -10.23 -6.81
CA GLU A 237 22.53 -10.24 -5.98
C GLU A 237 23.04 -8.82 -5.68
N SER A 238 22.81 -7.86 -6.57
CA SER A 238 23.12 -6.44 -6.34
C SER A 238 22.33 -5.87 -5.16
N VAL A 239 21.04 -6.20 -5.05
CA VAL A 239 20.18 -5.75 -3.95
C VAL A 239 20.61 -6.41 -2.64
N LYS A 240 20.92 -7.71 -2.65
CA LYS A 240 21.42 -8.40 -1.45
C LYS A 240 22.69 -7.76 -0.91
N LYS A 241 23.67 -7.47 -1.78
CA LYS A 241 24.91 -6.77 -1.40
C LYS A 241 24.64 -5.36 -0.88
N TRP A 242 23.68 -4.65 -1.48
CA TRP A 242 23.26 -3.34 -1.00
C TRP A 242 22.64 -3.42 0.40
N LEU A 243 21.79 -4.42 0.67
CA LEU A 243 21.24 -4.67 2.01
C LEU A 243 22.33 -5.02 3.02
N GLU A 244 23.33 -5.84 2.66
CA GLU A 244 24.48 -6.12 3.52
C GLU A 244 25.25 -4.84 3.86
N ASN A 245 25.50 -3.99 2.86
CA ASN A 245 26.14 -2.70 3.08
C ASN A 245 25.31 -1.79 4.00
N ILE A 246 23.98 -1.78 3.88
CA ILE A 246 23.13 -1.02 4.79
C ILE A 246 23.22 -1.56 6.22
N CYS A 247 23.06 -2.86 6.40
CA CYS A 247 23.13 -3.53 7.71
C CYS A 247 24.48 -3.30 8.40
N GLN A 248 25.58 -3.19 7.65
CA GLN A 248 26.91 -2.90 8.21
C GLN A 248 27.07 -1.46 8.72
N ASN A 249 26.26 -0.51 8.24
CA ASN A 249 26.43 0.92 8.51
C ASN A 249 25.28 1.53 9.33
N LYS A 250 24.12 0.88 9.38
CA LYS A 250 22.86 1.41 9.91
C LYS A 250 22.14 0.31 10.71
N VAL A 251 21.28 0.70 11.63
CA VAL A 251 20.37 -0.26 12.27
C VAL A 251 19.29 -0.64 11.26
N THR A 252 19.15 -1.91 10.94
CA THR A 252 18.16 -2.38 9.97
C THR A 252 17.02 -3.15 10.60
N PHE A 253 15.81 -2.98 10.08
CA PHE A 253 14.68 -3.80 10.50
C PHE A 253 13.79 -4.25 9.34
N LEU A 254 13.25 -5.46 9.47
CA LEU A 254 12.13 -5.92 8.65
C LEU A 254 10.82 -5.66 9.40
N LEU A 255 9.83 -5.08 8.74
CA LEU A 255 8.50 -4.83 9.29
C LEU A 255 7.43 -5.30 8.29
N THR A 256 6.90 -6.50 8.51
CA THR A 256 5.89 -7.11 7.62
C THR A 256 4.57 -7.41 8.35
N SER A 257 3.45 -7.28 7.64
CA SER A 257 2.13 -7.72 8.12
C SER A 257 1.91 -9.24 7.98
N ALA A 258 2.79 -9.94 7.26
CA ALA A 258 2.76 -11.39 7.13
C ALA A 258 3.07 -12.09 8.45
N ASN A 259 2.49 -13.28 8.65
CA ASN A 259 2.83 -14.13 9.79
C ASN A 259 4.23 -14.73 9.60
N TYR A 260 4.92 -15.05 10.70
CA TYR A 260 6.32 -15.48 10.62
C TYR A 260 6.58 -16.65 9.66
N ASP A 261 5.74 -17.68 9.66
CA ASP A 261 5.89 -18.84 8.77
C ASP A 261 5.84 -18.47 7.29
N SER A 262 4.84 -17.67 6.89
CA SER A 262 4.72 -17.17 5.53
C SER A 262 5.86 -16.21 5.17
N ALA A 263 6.25 -15.32 6.08
CA ALA A 263 7.33 -14.36 5.89
C ALA A 263 8.68 -15.06 5.71
N GLU A 264 8.98 -16.04 6.58
CA GLU A 264 10.19 -16.85 6.52
C GLU A 264 10.25 -17.62 5.20
N PHE A 265 9.15 -18.25 4.79
CA PHE A 265 9.09 -18.96 3.51
C PHE A 265 9.40 -18.03 2.33
N VAL A 266 8.69 -16.91 2.21
CA VAL A 266 8.89 -15.95 1.11
C VAL A 266 10.31 -15.38 1.12
N ALA A 267 10.82 -14.99 2.30
CA ALA A 267 12.17 -14.48 2.46
C ALA A 267 13.23 -15.52 2.06
N LYS A 268 13.08 -16.79 2.46
CA LYS A 268 14.00 -17.87 2.05
C LYS A 268 14.02 -18.07 0.54
N GLN A 269 12.86 -18.06 -0.11
CA GLN A 269 12.77 -18.23 -1.58
C GLN A 269 13.41 -17.05 -2.34
N CYS A 270 13.32 -15.83 -1.82
CA CYS A 270 13.79 -14.63 -2.55
C CYS A 270 15.21 -14.21 -2.14
N LEU A 271 15.46 -14.10 -0.83
CA LEU A 271 16.68 -13.56 -0.24
C LEU A 271 17.72 -14.64 0.08
N GLY A 272 17.29 -15.88 0.33
CA GLY A 272 18.14 -17.04 0.65
C GLY A 272 17.93 -17.55 2.08
N GLU A 273 18.53 -18.70 2.40
CA GLU A 273 18.36 -19.35 3.71
C GLU A 273 18.79 -18.48 4.90
N ASP A 274 19.80 -17.63 4.69
CA ASP A 274 20.38 -16.74 5.69
C ASP A 274 19.77 -15.32 5.69
N TRP A 275 18.55 -15.16 5.16
CA TRP A 275 17.91 -13.84 4.97
C TRP A 275 17.85 -12.95 6.22
N GLN A 276 17.83 -13.52 7.42
CA GLN A 276 17.78 -12.74 8.66
C GLN A 276 19.05 -11.89 8.86
N LYS A 277 20.18 -12.23 8.22
CA LYS A 277 21.44 -11.47 8.33
C LYS A 277 21.34 -10.02 7.86
N TYR A 278 20.35 -9.70 7.03
CA TYR A 278 20.16 -8.34 6.51
C TYR A 278 19.50 -7.40 7.53
N PHE A 279 19.02 -7.93 8.67
CA PHE A 279 18.22 -7.20 9.65
C PHE A 279 18.76 -7.38 11.07
N ASP A 280 18.89 -6.27 11.80
CA ASP A 280 19.06 -6.34 13.25
C ASP A 280 17.78 -6.78 13.94
N ILE A 281 16.62 -6.31 13.47
CA ILE A 281 15.31 -6.63 14.07
C ILE A 281 14.37 -7.16 13.00
N VAL A 282 13.74 -8.30 13.27
CA VAL A 282 12.67 -8.83 12.42
C VAL A 282 11.34 -8.71 13.14
N ILE A 283 10.39 -7.96 12.58
CA ILE A 283 9.04 -7.77 13.12
C ILE A 283 8.03 -8.30 12.10
N THR A 284 7.32 -9.35 12.51
CA THR A 284 6.26 -9.98 11.73
C THR A 284 4.89 -9.64 12.29
N PHE A 285 3.84 -9.91 11.52
CA PHE A 285 2.47 -9.67 11.94
C PHE A 285 2.24 -8.26 12.55
N ALA A 286 2.85 -7.25 11.93
CA ALA A 286 2.91 -5.87 12.42
C ALA A 286 1.53 -5.18 12.47
N LYS A 287 0.54 -5.69 11.72
CA LYS A 287 -0.82 -5.11 11.64
C LYS A 287 -0.80 -3.64 11.18
N LYS A 288 -0.02 -3.34 10.14
CA LYS A 288 -0.05 -2.03 9.48
C LYS A 288 -1.48 -1.73 8.95
N PRO A 289 -1.90 -0.45 8.90
CA PRO A 289 -1.19 0.76 9.35
C PRO A 289 -1.20 0.94 10.88
N GLY A 290 -1.92 0.09 11.62
CA GLY A 290 -2.07 0.19 13.07
C GLY A 290 -0.75 0.20 13.85
N PHE A 291 0.30 -0.44 13.33
CA PHE A 291 1.65 -0.41 13.92
C PHE A 291 2.16 1.02 14.19
N PHE A 292 1.83 1.99 13.33
CA PHE A 292 2.35 3.34 13.41
C PHE A 292 1.68 4.21 14.48
N TRP A 293 0.55 3.78 15.05
CA TRP A 293 -0.22 4.63 15.99
C TRP A 293 -0.89 3.90 17.15
N LYS A 294 -1.12 2.59 17.05
CA LYS A 294 -1.67 1.78 18.15
C LYS A 294 -0.56 1.39 19.11
N ASP A 295 -0.90 1.26 20.38
CA ASP A 295 0.04 0.88 21.44
C ASP A 295 -0.10 -0.62 21.75
N LYS A 296 0.35 -1.48 20.81
CA LYS A 296 0.42 -2.93 21.03
C LYS A 296 1.83 -3.33 21.46
N PRO A 297 1.97 -4.22 22.46
CA PRO A 297 3.29 -4.70 22.86
C PRO A 297 3.89 -5.59 21.78
N PHE A 298 5.23 -5.63 21.73
CA PHE A 298 5.95 -6.65 21.00
C PHE A 298 5.79 -8.02 21.65
N CYS A 299 5.69 -9.08 20.86
CA CYS A 299 5.79 -10.46 21.32
C CYS A 299 7.06 -11.10 20.76
N LEU A 300 7.78 -11.88 21.56
CA LEU A 300 8.86 -12.73 21.06
C LEU A 300 8.28 -13.93 20.32
N VAL A 301 8.86 -14.26 19.17
CA VAL A 301 8.48 -15.40 18.36
C VAL A 301 9.53 -16.50 18.51
N ASP A 302 9.09 -17.70 18.87
CA ASP A 302 9.91 -18.91 18.86
C ASP A 302 9.21 -19.99 18.01
N GLY A 303 9.91 -20.44 16.97
CA GLY A 303 9.28 -21.15 15.86
C GLY A 303 8.15 -20.29 15.26
N ASN A 304 6.92 -20.81 15.27
CA ASN A 304 5.74 -20.09 14.75
C ASN A 304 4.80 -19.57 15.84
N ASN A 305 5.25 -19.52 17.10
CA ASN A 305 4.39 -19.17 18.23
C ASN A 305 4.89 -17.90 18.92
N GLU A 306 3.94 -17.05 19.30
CA GLU A 306 4.19 -15.94 20.22
C GLU A 306 4.36 -16.51 21.63
N ILE A 307 5.56 -16.37 22.22
CA ILE A 307 5.88 -16.97 23.52
C ILE A 307 5.76 -16.00 24.70
N GLY A 308 5.59 -14.70 24.43
CA GLY A 308 5.29 -13.71 25.45
C GLY A 308 5.60 -12.29 25.01
N GLU A 309 5.01 -11.32 25.71
CA GLU A 309 5.28 -9.89 25.51
C GLU A 309 6.72 -9.54 25.94
N VAL A 310 7.38 -8.67 25.17
CA VAL A 310 8.75 -8.22 25.43
C VAL A 310 8.80 -6.70 25.37
N LYS A 311 9.56 -6.11 26.29
CA LYS A 311 9.79 -4.67 26.34
C LYS A 311 10.94 -4.27 25.41
N PRO A 312 10.98 -3.04 24.87
CA PRO A 312 12.03 -2.58 23.96
C PRO A 312 13.46 -2.85 24.43
N LYS A 313 13.75 -2.58 25.71
CA LYS A 313 15.08 -2.80 26.32
C LYS A 313 15.55 -4.25 26.36
N ASP A 314 14.61 -5.20 26.28
CA ASP A 314 14.87 -6.64 26.36
C ASP A 314 14.89 -7.27 24.95
N MET A 315 14.57 -6.48 23.91
CA MET A 315 14.70 -6.91 22.52
C MET A 315 16.18 -7.02 22.14
N LYS A 316 16.52 -8.09 21.43
CA LYS A 316 17.89 -8.41 21.02
C LYS A 316 17.97 -8.50 19.51
N SER A 317 19.12 -8.10 18.98
CA SER A 317 19.38 -8.25 17.54
C SER A 317 19.33 -9.71 17.12
N HIS A 318 18.90 -9.96 15.89
CA HIS A 318 18.76 -11.26 15.25
C HIS A 318 17.73 -12.21 15.89
N LEU A 319 16.78 -11.66 16.67
CA LEU A 319 15.58 -12.38 17.10
C LEU A 319 14.36 -11.88 16.32
N VAL A 320 13.34 -12.73 16.28
CA VAL A 320 12.08 -12.46 15.60
C VAL A 320 11.04 -12.04 16.63
N TYR A 321 10.37 -10.94 16.32
CA TYR A 321 9.26 -10.40 17.09
C TYR A 321 8.00 -10.37 16.24
N SER A 322 6.85 -10.26 16.90
CA SER A 322 5.58 -9.99 16.25
C SER A 322 4.83 -8.85 16.90
N GLN A 323 3.84 -8.31 16.17
CA GLN A 323 3.01 -7.19 16.63
C GLN A 323 3.86 -5.95 16.90
N GLY A 324 3.76 -5.35 18.10
CA GLY A 324 4.48 -4.14 18.46
C GLY A 324 3.85 -2.84 17.95
N ASN A 325 4.62 -1.77 18.11
CA ASN A 325 4.27 -0.44 17.66
C ASN A 325 5.52 0.40 17.35
N PHE A 326 5.32 1.45 16.56
CA PHE A 326 6.43 2.29 16.09
C PHE A 326 7.12 3.09 17.20
N ARG A 327 6.39 3.54 18.23
CA ARG A 327 6.99 4.26 19.37
C ARG A 327 8.01 3.38 20.08
N GLU A 328 7.63 2.15 20.40
CA GLU A 328 8.53 1.18 21.00
C GLU A 328 9.66 0.76 20.05
N LEU A 329 9.41 0.65 18.74
CA LEU A 329 10.47 0.43 17.75
C LEU A 329 11.50 1.57 17.74
N GLN A 330 11.07 2.83 17.90
CA GLN A 330 11.97 3.98 18.01
C GLN A 330 12.87 3.87 19.26
N GLU A 331 12.36 3.34 20.38
CA GLU A 331 13.18 3.08 21.57
C GLU A 331 14.25 2.01 21.29
N VAL A 332 13.89 0.92 20.60
CA VAL A 332 14.87 -0.12 20.22
C VAL A 332 15.91 0.46 19.26
N CYS A 333 15.46 1.23 18.26
CA CYS A 333 16.31 1.94 17.32
C CYS A 333 17.30 2.87 18.03
N ALA A 334 16.84 3.61 19.05
CA ALA A 334 17.69 4.51 19.83
C ALA A 334 18.76 3.74 20.61
N ILE A 335 18.41 2.60 21.20
CA ILE A 335 19.33 1.71 21.93
C ILE A 335 20.40 1.14 20.98
N LEU A 336 19.98 0.57 19.84
CA LEU A 336 20.90 -0.08 18.90
C LEU A 336 21.81 0.92 18.19
N SER A 337 21.26 2.06 17.76
CA SER A 337 22.01 3.10 17.04
C SER A 337 22.79 4.03 17.97
N LYS A 338 22.61 3.92 19.30
CA LYS A 338 23.18 4.81 20.33
C LYS A 338 22.88 6.29 20.04
N THR A 339 21.70 6.57 19.51
CA THR A 339 21.22 7.91 19.13
C THR A 339 19.87 8.17 19.82
N GLU A 340 19.75 9.25 20.58
CA GLU A 340 18.54 9.51 21.40
C GLU A 340 17.26 9.68 20.57
N CYS A 341 17.35 10.35 19.42
CA CYS A 341 16.25 10.55 18.47
C CYS A 341 16.69 10.08 17.09
N PRO A 342 16.67 8.76 16.82
CA PRO A 342 17.18 8.21 15.57
C PRO A 342 16.28 8.63 14.39
N LYS A 343 16.87 9.16 13.33
CA LYS A 343 16.14 9.44 12.11
C LYS A 343 15.88 8.11 11.37
N THR A 344 14.62 7.83 11.06
CA THR A 344 14.22 6.57 10.42
C THR A 344 13.77 6.79 8.97
N LEU A 345 14.18 5.86 8.11
CA LEU A 345 13.72 5.72 6.73
C LEU A 345 12.97 4.40 6.57
N TYR A 346 11.80 4.41 5.94
CA TYR A 346 11.03 3.18 5.68
C TYR A 346 10.74 2.96 4.19
N PHE A 347 11.05 1.76 3.70
CA PHE A 347 10.77 1.31 2.34
C PHE A 347 9.53 0.42 2.33
N GLY A 348 8.58 0.71 1.44
CA GLY A 348 7.38 -0.12 1.27
C GLY A 348 6.61 0.16 -0.02
N ASP A 349 5.78 -0.79 -0.44
CA ASP A 349 4.98 -0.71 -1.67
C ASP A 349 3.55 -0.19 -1.40
N SER A 350 3.04 -0.40 -0.18
CA SER A 350 1.69 0.03 0.19
C SER A 350 1.66 1.53 0.39
N LEU A 351 1.03 2.24 -0.55
CA LEU A 351 0.93 3.70 -0.50
C LEU A 351 0.20 4.23 0.74
N ILE A 352 -0.68 3.41 1.32
CA ILE A 352 -1.39 3.76 2.55
C ILE A 352 -0.63 3.24 3.77
N GLU A 353 -0.32 1.95 3.80
CA GLU A 353 0.14 1.30 5.01
C GLU A 353 1.62 1.58 5.30
N ASP A 354 2.44 1.80 4.27
CA ASP A 354 3.88 1.98 4.40
C ASP A 354 4.35 3.40 4.11
N VAL A 355 3.66 4.10 3.21
CA VAL A 355 4.03 5.47 2.81
C VAL A 355 3.26 6.50 3.64
N TYR A 356 1.94 6.59 3.45
CA TYR A 356 1.12 7.59 4.13
C TYR A 356 1.13 7.43 5.65
N ALA A 357 0.88 6.22 6.18
CA ALA A 357 0.81 6.01 7.63
C ALA A 357 2.17 6.25 8.32
N ALA A 358 3.27 5.80 7.71
CA ALA A 358 4.60 5.99 8.28
C ALA A 358 5.02 7.47 8.26
N SER A 359 4.73 8.19 7.18
CA SER A 359 5.05 9.61 7.04
C SER A 359 4.17 10.49 7.91
N GLU A 360 2.84 10.41 7.74
CA GLU A 360 1.89 11.34 8.35
C GLU A 360 1.74 11.10 9.86
N VAL A 361 1.72 9.83 10.29
CA VAL A 361 1.41 9.50 11.69
C VAL A 361 2.65 9.27 12.54
N ALA A 362 3.68 8.67 11.94
CA ALA A 362 4.92 8.30 12.63
C ALA A 362 6.09 9.25 12.36
N GLY A 363 5.97 10.21 11.43
CA GLY A 363 7.04 11.15 11.10
C GLY A 363 8.28 10.50 10.47
N CYS A 364 8.11 9.31 9.90
CA CYS A 364 9.17 8.58 9.21
C CYS A 364 9.36 9.15 7.80
N ASP A 365 10.61 9.34 7.35
CA ASP A 365 10.84 9.55 5.92
C ASP A 365 10.58 8.22 5.20
N THR A 366 10.03 8.26 3.98
CA THR A 366 9.68 7.03 3.26
C THR A 366 10.27 6.97 1.86
N VAL A 367 10.51 5.76 1.37
CA VAL A 367 10.75 5.47 -0.04
C VAL A 367 9.66 4.52 -0.52
N ALA A 368 8.87 4.97 -1.50
CA ALA A 368 7.79 4.18 -2.06
C ALA A 368 8.30 3.28 -3.18
N ILE A 369 7.91 2.00 -3.15
CA ILE A 369 8.15 1.04 -4.23
C ILE A 369 6.93 0.97 -5.14
N VAL A 370 7.08 1.39 -6.40
CA VAL A 370 5.97 1.57 -7.35
C VAL A 370 6.34 1.00 -8.72
N GLU A 371 6.13 -0.31 -8.91
CA GLU A 371 6.49 -1.02 -10.15
C GLU A 371 5.84 -0.42 -11.41
N GLU A 372 4.72 0.30 -11.26
CA GLU A 372 4.04 1.02 -12.35
C GLU A 372 4.97 2.01 -13.08
N MET A 373 6.00 2.56 -12.40
CA MET A 373 6.98 3.46 -13.05
C MET A 373 7.67 2.77 -14.23
N LEU A 374 8.14 1.53 -14.05
CA LEU A 374 8.75 0.74 -15.12
C LEU A 374 7.74 0.26 -16.16
N ALA A 375 6.49 0.02 -15.74
CA ALA A 375 5.45 -0.49 -16.62
C ALA A 375 4.95 0.59 -17.61
N GLU A 376 4.77 1.82 -17.14
CA GLU A 376 4.43 2.98 -17.97
C GLU A 376 5.65 3.57 -18.69
N GLY A 377 6.85 3.22 -18.21
CA GLY A 377 8.12 3.71 -18.68
C GLY A 377 8.51 5.04 -18.04
N MET A 378 9.81 5.30 -17.98
CA MET A 378 10.37 6.51 -17.38
C MET A 378 11.18 7.30 -18.40
N VAL A 379 11.28 8.62 -18.20
CA VAL A 379 12.10 9.52 -19.02
C VAL A 379 13.56 9.13 -18.91
N ASP A 380 14.24 9.09 -20.06
CA ASP A 380 15.67 8.76 -20.19
C ASP A 380 16.12 7.44 -19.54
N PHE A 381 15.17 6.55 -19.23
CA PHE A 381 15.42 5.21 -18.71
C PHE A 381 14.84 4.16 -19.67
N PRO A 382 15.69 3.34 -20.31
CA PRO A 382 15.26 2.45 -21.39
C PRO A 382 14.56 1.18 -20.88
N ASP A 383 14.81 0.76 -19.64
CA ASP A 383 14.28 -0.50 -19.12
C ASP A 383 12.77 -0.44 -18.95
N LYS A 384 12.14 -1.60 -19.10
CA LYS A 384 10.70 -1.78 -18.99
C LYS A 384 10.35 -2.95 -18.10
N HIS A 385 9.19 -2.89 -17.46
CA HIS A 385 8.69 -3.99 -16.67
C HIS A 385 8.37 -5.20 -17.57
N LEU A 386 8.84 -6.40 -17.21
CA LEU A 386 8.58 -7.63 -17.97
C LEU A 386 7.07 -7.93 -18.10
N GLU A 387 6.30 -7.56 -17.08
CA GLU A 387 4.85 -7.76 -17.01
C GLU A 387 4.09 -6.43 -17.18
N SER A 388 4.59 -5.52 -18.01
CA SER A 388 3.95 -4.21 -18.25
C SER A 388 2.47 -4.32 -18.61
N GLN A 389 2.05 -5.36 -19.32
CA GLN A 389 0.65 -5.59 -19.70
C GLN A 389 -0.27 -5.87 -18.50
N THR A 390 0.26 -6.41 -17.41
CA THR A 390 -0.48 -6.67 -16.16
C THR A 390 -0.60 -5.41 -15.30
N LEU A 391 0.42 -4.55 -15.31
CA LEU A 391 0.48 -3.33 -14.50
C LEU A 391 -0.16 -2.12 -15.18
N THR A 392 -0.17 -2.07 -16.50
CA THR A 392 -0.76 -0.95 -17.24
C THR A 392 -2.24 -1.19 -17.53
N SER A 393 -3.05 -0.14 -17.42
CA SER A 393 -4.49 -0.23 -17.64
C SER A 393 -4.91 0.57 -18.87
N LYS A 394 -5.42 -0.12 -19.89
CA LYS A 394 -6.13 0.53 -21.00
C LYS A 394 -7.53 0.98 -20.56
N PHE A 395 -8.11 0.28 -19.58
CA PHE A 395 -9.43 0.59 -19.05
C PHE A 395 -9.43 1.87 -18.20
N TRP A 396 -8.45 2.07 -17.32
CA TRP A 396 -8.36 3.20 -16.39
C TRP A 396 -7.36 4.30 -16.83
N GLY A 397 -6.45 3.98 -17.75
CA GLY A 397 -5.34 4.85 -18.14
C GLY A 397 -4.17 4.75 -17.17
N SER A 398 -3.34 5.79 -17.14
CA SER A 398 -2.13 5.84 -16.30
C SER A 398 -2.44 5.73 -14.81
N PHE A 399 -1.58 5.07 -14.04
CA PHE A 399 -1.57 5.08 -12.59
C PHE A 399 -1.20 6.47 -12.04
N PHE A 400 -0.30 7.19 -12.71
CA PHE A 400 0.24 8.46 -12.23
C PHE A 400 -0.57 9.68 -12.65
N SER A 401 -1.20 9.64 -13.83
CA SER A 401 -1.90 10.78 -14.42
C SER A 401 -3.35 10.47 -14.82
N ASN A 402 -4.11 11.54 -14.99
CA ASN A 402 -5.52 11.48 -15.38
C ASN A 402 -5.80 11.96 -16.82
N SER A 403 -4.77 12.38 -17.56
CA SER A 403 -4.90 13.22 -18.75
C SER A 403 -5.91 12.70 -19.78
N ALA A 404 -7.05 13.39 -19.83
CA ALA A 404 -7.60 13.93 -21.06
C ALA A 404 -7.82 15.45 -20.84
N SER A 405 -6.86 16.26 -21.29
CA SER A 405 -6.99 17.70 -21.58
C SER A 405 -7.44 18.67 -20.47
N SER A 406 -6.55 19.03 -19.52
CA SER A 406 -6.61 20.35 -18.86
C SER A 406 -5.21 20.85 -18.49
N GLY A 407 -4.78 21.96 -19.10
CA GLY A 407 -3.40 22.48 -19.05
C GLY A 407 -2.94 23.13 -17.74
N ASN A 408 -3.25 22.55 -16.58
CA ASN A 408 -2.67 22.93 -15.28
C ASN A 408 -1.89 21.76 -14.68
N GLN A 409 -0.57 21.92 -14.49
CA GLN A 409 0.37 20.88 -14.05
C GLN A 409 0.04 20.21 -12.70
N GLY A 410 -0.78 20.83 -11.85
CA GLY A 410 -1.22 20.26 -10.57
C GLY A 410 -2.55 19.50 -10.60
N ASP A 411 -3.38 19.70 -11.63
CA ASP A 411 -4.72 19.12 -11.75
C ASP A 411 -4.72 17.71 -12.41
N ASP A 412 -3.60 17.30 -13.00
CA ASP A 412 -3.49 16.08 -13.80
C ASP A 412 -2.98 14.85 -13.03
N LEU A 413 -2.54 15.00 -11.77
CA LEU A 413 -2.06 13.87 -10.95
C LEU A 413 -3.21 12.99 -10.45
N SER A 414 -3.05 11.68 -10.54
CA SER A 414 -3.92 10.75 -9.81
C SER A 414 -3.84 11.00 -8.30
N LEU A 415 -4.84 10.54 -7.55
CA LEU A 415 -4.80 10.58 -6.08
C LEU A 415 -3.50 9.99 -5.53
N TRP A 416 -3.03 8.91 -6.14
CA TRP A 416 -1.86 8.15 -5.70
C TRP A 416 -0.55 8.84 -6.02
N ALA A 417 -0.41 9.43 -7.21
CA ALA A 417 0.76 10.26 -7.55
C ALA A 417 0.82 11.51 -6.68
N HIS A 418 -0.33 12.14 -6.40
CA HIS A 418 -0.39 13.26 -5.46
C HIS A 418 0.09 12.84 -4.07
N LEU A 419 -0.41 11.74 -3.53
CA LEU A 419 0.02 11.20 -2.23
C LEU A 419 1.53 10.93 -2.18
N LEU A 420 2.09 10.27 -3.21
CA LEU A 420 3.52 9.98 -3.31
C LEU A 420 4.37 11.25 -3.21
N SER A 421 3.98 12.31 -3.93
CA SER A 421 4.70 13.59 -3.92
C SER A 421 4.71 14.30 -2.56
N GLN A 422 3.74 13.98 -1.68
CA GLN A 422 3.61 14.63 -0.37
C GLN A 422 4.22 13.81 0.77
N HIS A 423 4.21 12.47 0.65
CA HIS A 423 4.51 11.58 1.78
C HIS A 423 5.74 10.68 1.57
N SER A 424 6.42 10.77 0.43
CA SER A 424 7.67 10.05 0.18
C SER A 424 8.83 11.00 -0.07
N LYS A 425 10.05 10.58 0.24
CA LYS A 425 11.29 11.25 -0.21
C LYS A 425 11.64 10.81 -1.62
N LEU A 426 11.55 9.51 -1.88
CA LEU A 426 11.75 8.94 -3.20
C LEU A 426 10.60 8.00 -3.55
N THR A 427 10.29 7.92 -4.84
CA THR A 427 9.50 6.85 -5.43
C THR A 427 10.37 6.15 -6.46
N VAL A 428 10.52 4.84 -6.30
CA VAL A 428 11.37 3.99 -7.16
C VAL A 428 10.56 2.80 -7.67
N PRO A 429 10.87 2.25 -8.86
CA PRO A 429 10.14 1.09 -9.35
C PRO A 429 10.43 -0.19 -8.56
N ASN A 430 11.63 -0.28 -8.00
CA ASN A 430 12.16 -1.44 -7.28
C ASN A 430 13.49 -1.06 -6.58
N LEU A 431 14.02 -1.98 -5.76
CA LEU A 431 15.27 -1.74 -5.01
C LEU A 431 16.52 -1.85 -5.90
N GLU A 432 16.46 -2.56 -7.03
CA GLU A 432 17.55 -2.67 -8.00
C GLU A 432 17.99 -1.30 -8.50
N SER A 433 17.04 -0.38 -8.64
CA SER A 433 17.30 1.00 -9.01
C SER A 433 18.25 1.69 -8.02
N LEU A 434 18.14 1.37 -6.73
CA LEU A 434 18.93 1.96 -5.65
C LEU A 434 20.18 1.17 -5.29
N ALA A 435 20.29 -0.10 -5.74
CA ALA A 435 21.36 -1.00 -5.33
C ALA A 435 22.78 -0.53 -5.69
N GLY A 436 22.91 0.44 -6.60
CA GLY A 436 24.18 1.09 -6.93
C GLY A 436 24.58 2.25 -6.00
N LEU A 437 23.64 2.79 -5.21
CA LEU A 437 23.88 3.96 -4.37
C LEU A 437 24.71 3.59 -3.13
N GLN A 438 25.76 4.39 -2.91
CA GLN A 438 26.54 4.41 -1.68
C GLN A 438 25.84 5.26 -0.61
N MET A 439 26.32 5.19 0.63
CA MET A 439 25.72 5.89 1.78
C MET A 439 25.65 7.41 1.57
N GLN A 440 26.73 7.98 1.05
CA GLN A 440 26.93 9.41 0.82
C GLN A 440 26.36 9.91 -0.52
N ASP A 441 25.88 9.01 -1.38
CA ASP A 441 25.35 9.41 -2.68
C ASP A 441 24.07 10.22 -2.48
N LYS A 442 24.00 11.34 -3.19
CA LYS A 442 22.89 12.30 -3.11
C LYS A 442 22.02 12.21 -4.34
N THR A 443 20.72 12.13 -4.11
CA THR A 443 19.69 12.16 -5.16
C THR A 443 18.70 13.26 -4.86
N ALA A 444 18.14 13.88 -5.90
CA ALA A 444 16.98 14.76 -5.73
C ALA A 444 15.82 13.98 -5.09
N SER A 445 15.10 14.63 -4.20
CA SER A 445 13.96 14.04 -3.48
C SER A 445 12.74 14.95 -3.59
N PHE A 446 11.57 14.43 -3.25
CA PHE A 446 10.38 15.27 -3.13
C PHE A 446 10.56 16.29 -1.99
N GLY A 447 10.14 17.52 -2.27
CA GLY A 447 10.20 18.64 -1.35
C GLY A 447 10.34 19.97 -2.11
N GLY A 448 9.70 21.03 -1.61
CA GLY A 448 9.58 22.31 -2.33
C GLY A 448 8.46 22.28 -3.37
N ASP A 449 8.59 23.07 -4.45
CA ASP A 449 7.56 23.21 -5.51
C ASP A 449 7.70 22.16 -6.63
N ALA A 450 8.68 21.25 -6.57
CA ALA A 450 8.98 20.27 -7.61
C ALA A 450 8.24 18.93 -7.38
N SER A 451 7.11 18.74 -8.07
CA SER A 451 6.25 17.54 -7.92
C SER A 451 6.83 16.26 -8.52
N THR A 452 7.97 16.31 -9.22
CA THR A 452 8.57 15.17 -9.93
C THR A 452 10.00 14.85 -9.51
N SER A 453 10.63 15.66 -8.65
CA SER A 453 12.06 15.51 -8.30
C SER A 453 12.39 14.26 -7.50
N GLY A 454 11.41 13.64 -6.84
CA GLY A 454 11.61 12.41 -6.07
C GLY A 454 11.39 11.12 -6.85
N TYR A 455 11.07 11.17 -8.15
CA TYR A 455 11.04 9.96 -8.98
C TYR A 455 12.45 9.55 -9.39
N PHE A 456 12.84 8.32 -9.06
CA PHE A 456 14.16 7.79 -9.36
C PHE A 456 14.04 6.35 -9.92
N PRO A 457 14.83 5.96 -10.95
CA PRO A 457 15.90 6.71 -11.60
C PRO A 457 15.43 7.75 -12.64
N GLY A 458 14.13 7.79 -12.94
CA GLY A 458 13.57 8.75 -13.88
C GLY A 458 12.09 9.01 -13.62
N VAL A 459 11.59 10.13 -14.14
CA VAL A 459 10.18 10.52 -14.02
C VAL A 459 9.32 9.61 -14.89
N PRO A 460 8.16 9.11 -14.40
CA PRO A 460 7.21 8.39 -15.24
C PRO A 460 6.83 9.18 -16.49
N LYS A 461 6.82 8.54 -17.67
CA LYS A 461 6.53 9.20 -18.96
C LYS A 461 5.15 9.86 -19.00
N SER A 462 4.19 9.28 -18.29
CA SER A 462 2.84 9.82 -18.13
C SER A 462 2.81 11.15 -17.38
N LEU A 463 3.86 11.49 -16.64
CA LEU A 463 4.05 12.78 -15.97
C LEU A 463 4.94 13.75 -16.75
N SER A 464 5.63 13.28 -17.81
CA SER A 464 6.57 14.10 -18.58
C SER A 464 5.97 14.72 -19.85
N THR A 465 4.70 14.43 -20.16
CA THR A 465 3.99 14.97 -21.32
C THR A 465 3.10 16.18 -20.98
N CYS A 466 3.44 16.93 -19.93
CA CYS A 466 2.82 18.21 -19.58
C CYS A 466 3.75 19.39 -19.85
#